data_AF-A0A3P6FRF2-F1
#
_entry.id   AF-A0A3P6FRF2-F1
#
_cell.length_a   1.000
_cell.length_b   1.000
_cell.length_c   1.000
_cell.angle_alpha   90.00
_cell.angle_beta   90.00
_cell.angle_gamma   90.00
#
_symmetry.space_group_name_H-M   'P 1'
#
loop_
_entity.id
_entity.type
_entity.pdbx_description
1 polymer ?
#
loop_
_entity_poly.entity_id
_entity_poly.type
_entity_poly.pdbx_seq_one_letter_code
_entity_poly.pdbx_strand_id
1 'polypeptide(L)'
;MDIPELPRRIHTLGEEPPAVHSILYHTCWTLHTTLKKALHDDEYEELKESKLGVFIKFQELGFDWASRLVHYMLGFQLDIKKKYELWSLVGPEPVRFSLLEFENLTGLNCEYIEDLERPHYVVTKELTSF
;
A
#
# COMPACT_ATOMS: atom_id res chain seq x y z
N MET A 1 7.92 -17.86 -29.10
CA MET A 1 7.24 -16.57 -28.83
C MET A 1 8.24 -15.70 -28.13
N ASP A 2 8.52 -14.53 -28.67
CA ASP A 2 9.45 -13.59 -28.06
C ASP A 2 8.86 -13.10 -26.74
N ILE A 3 9.64 -13.20 -25.66
CA ILE A 3 9.23 -12.77 -24.33
C ILE A 3 9.22 -11.24 -24.35
N PRO A 4 8.10 -10.57 -24.03
CA PRO A 4 8.06 -9.12 -23.96
C PRO A 4 9.16 -8.60 -23.03
N GLU A 5 9.96 -7.65 -23.51
CA GLU A 5 11.05 -7.10 -22.71
C GLU A 5 10.45 -6.29 -21.54
N LEU A 6 10.69 -6.76 -20.31
CA LEU A 6 10.22 -6.10 -19.11
C LEU A 6 11.07 -4.86 -18.82
N PRO A 7 10.47 -3.81 -18.23
CA PRO A 7 11.24 -2.68 -17.72
C PRO A 7 12.31 -3.15 -16.71
N ARG A 8 13.40 -2.41 -16.61
CA ARG A 8 14.51 -2.76 -15.69
C ARG A 8 14.07 -2.59 -14.24
N ARG A 9 14.69 -3.32 -13.32
CA ARG A 9 14.49 -3.05 -11.88
C ARG A 9 15.08 -1.69 -11.52
N ILE A 10 14.42 -0.99 -10.59
CA ILE A 10 14.91 0.28 -10.03
C ILE A 10 16.20 0.04 -9.24
N HIS A 11 16.25 -1.05 -8.49
CA HIS A 11 17.44 -1.44 -7.73
C HIS A 11 18.12 -2.68 -8.33
N THR A 12 19.45 -2.69 -8.32
CA THR A 12 20.20 -3.87 -8.78
C THR A 12 20.18 -4.98 -7.71
N LEU A 13 20.57 -6.20 -8.09
CA LEU A 13 20.54 -7.33 -7.16
C LEU A 13 21.47 -7.07 -5.97
N GLY A 14 20.92 -7.04 -4.75
CA GLY A 14 21.70 -6.79 -3.53
C GLY A 14 21.77 -5.31 -3.13
N GLU A 15 21.26 -4.40 -3.98
CA GLU A 15 20.98 -3.02 -3.59
C GLU A 15 19.51 -2.99 -3.14
N GLU A 16 19.25 -2.94 -1.84
CA GLU A 16 17.90 -2.71 -1.32
C GLU A 16 17.79 -1.27 -0.82
N PRO A 17 16.62 -0.63 -0.91
CA PRO A 17 16.43 0.70 -0.35
C PRO A 17 16.79 0.67 1.15
N PRO A 18 17.51 1.69 1.65
CA PRO A 18 17.91 1.72 3.06
C PRO A 18 16.65 1.67 3.93
N ALA A 19 16.69 0.84 4.98
CA ALA A 19 15.59 0.61 5.91
C ALA A 19 15.38 1.81 6.86
N VAL A 20 15.30 3.02 6.31
CA VAL A 20 15.18 4.26 7.08
C VAL A 20 13.83 4.29 7.83
N HIS A 21 12.81 3.62 7.30
CA HIS A 21 11.46 3.55 7.86
C HIS A 21 11.03 2.07 7.87
N SER A 22 11.13 1.40 9.03
CA SER A 22 10.70 0.01 9.15
C SER A 22 9.18 -0.05 9.09
N ILE A 23 8.65 -0.79 8.12
CA ILE A 23 7.25 -1.19 8.14
C ILE A 23 7.08 -2.19 9.29
N LEU A 24 5.99 -2.06 10.06
CA LEU A 24 5.71 -2.97 11.17
C LEU A 24 5.61 -4.41 10.63
N TYR A 25 6.38 -5.34 11.18
CA TYR A 25 6.46 -6.70 10.66
C TYR A 25 5.25 -7.58 10.98
N HIS A 26 4.41 -7.16 11.94
CA HIS A 26 3.32 -7.95 12.50
C HIS A 26 2.03 -7.15 12.60
N THR A 27 0.89 -7.80 12.36
CA THR A 27 -0.43 -7.25 12.67
C THR A 27 -0.60 -7.22 14.19
N CYS A 28 -0.95 -6.06 14.75
CA CYS A 28 -1.14 -5.92 16.19
C CYS A 28 -2.63 -6.13 16.56
N TRP A 29 -3.02 -7.39 16.83
CA TRP A 29 -4.42 -7.71 17.12
C TRP A 29 -4.95 -7.10 18.43
N THR A 30 -4.06 -6.68 19.33
CA THR A 30 -4.42 -6.04 20.61
C THR A 30 -5.08 -4.68 20.42
N LEU A 31 -4.83 -3.99 19.31
CA LEU A 31 -5.43 -2.70 19.01
C LEU A 31 -6.94 -2.81 18.77
N HIS A 32 -7.39 -3.79 18.00
CA HIS A 32 -8.81 -4.01 17.73
C HIS A 32 -9.61 -4.43 18.96
N THR A 33 -9.04 -5.32 19.80
CA THR A 33 -9.68 -5.68 21.07
C THR A 33 -9.80 -4.49 22.02
N THR A 34 -8.85 -3.57 21.97
CA THR A 34 -8.91 -2.32 22.74
C THR A 34 -9.94 -1.37 22.14
N LEU A 35 -9.94 -1.20 20.82
CA LEU A 35 -10.87 -0.35 20.06
C LEU A 35 -12.32 -0.78 20.30
N LYS A 36 -12.62 -2.07 20.17
CA LYS A 36 -13.96 -2.63 20.38
C LYS A 36 -14.46 -2.49 21.82
N LYS A 37 -13.55 -2.41 22.81
CA LYS A 37 -13.92 -2.13 24.20
C LYS A 37 -14.13 -0.65 24.49
N ALA A 38 -13.49 0.21 23.70
CA ALA A 38 -13.53 1.65 23.88
C ALA A 38 -14.76 2.32 23.24
N LEU A 39 -15.33 1.68 22.20
CA LEU A 39 -16.48 2.17 21.45
C LEU A 39 -17.78 1.49 21.87
N HIS A 40 -18.89 2.20 21.76
CA HIS A 40 -20.23 1.60 21.81
C HIS A 40 -20.52 0.79 20.53
N ASP A 41 -21.50 -0.11 20.59
CA ASP A 41 -21.83 -1.02 19.48
C ASP A 41 -22.24 -0.23 18.21
N ASP A 42 -22.99 0.86 18.35
CA ASP A 42 -23.39 1.74 17.24
C ASP A 42 -22.20 2.48 16.63
N GLU A 43 -21.31 3.04 17.46
CA GLU A 43 -20.08 3.71 17.00
C GLU A 43 -19.13 2.73 16.29
N TYR A 44 -19.03 1.50 16.79
CA TYR A 44 -18.21 0.46 16.18
C TYR A 44 -18.75 0.05 14.81
N GLU A 45 -20.07 -0.11 14.67
CA GLU A 45 -20.70 -0.42 13.39
C GLU A 45 -20.58 0.76 12.39
N GLU A 46 -20.71 2.02 12.85
CA GLU A 46 -20.45 3.18 12.00
C GLU A 46 -18.99 3.19 11.49
N LEU A 47 -18.03 2.93 12.37
CA LEU A 47 -16.62 2.83 11.98
C LEU A 47 -16.38 1.69 10.99
N LYS A 48 -17.06 0.56 11.16
CA LYS A 48 -16.99 -0.61 10.27
C LYS A 48 -17.58 -0.37 8.88
N GLU A 49 -18.54 0.54 8.76
CA GLU A 49 -19.12 0.97 7.48
C GLU A 49 -18.40 2.18 6.86
N SER A 50 -17.46 2.80 7.57
CA SER A 50 -16.59 3.84 7.04
C SER A 50 -15.54 3.30 6.04
N LYS A 51 -14.80 4.21 5.38
CA LYS A 51 -13.64 3.87 4.54
C LYS A 51 -12.54 3.10 5.29
N LEU A 52 -12.46 3.26 6.62
CA LEU A 52 -11.49 2.54 7.47
C LEU A 52 -11.99 1.15 7.90
N GLY A 53 -13.28 0.87 7.68
CA GLY A 53 -13.91 -0.39 8.04
C GLY A 53 -13.29 -1.61 7.36
N VAL A 54 -12.61 -1.41 6.22
CA VAL A 54 -11.86 -2.48 5.53
C VAL A 54 -10.80 -3.12 6.44
N PHE A 55 -10.12 -2.34 7.29
CA PHE A 55 -9.10 -2.87 8.21
C PHE A 55 -9.73 -3.71 9.32
N ILE A 56 -10.90 -3.29 9.82
CA ILE A 56 -11.68 -4.05 10.79
C ILE A 56 -12.14 -5.38 10.16
N LYS A 57 -12.68 -5.32 8.93
CA LYS A 57 -13.12 -6.50 8.17
C LYS A 57 -11.97 -7.47 7.90
N PHE A 58 -10.79 -6.97 7.52
CA PHE A 58 -9.59 -7.81 7.35
C PHE A 58 -9.20 -8.53 8.63
N GLN A 59 -9.20 -7.83 9.76
CA GLN A 59 -8.87 -8.45 11.03
C GLN A 59 -9.91 -9.48 11.48
N GLU A 60 -11.21 -9.20 11.33
CA GLU A 60 -12.29 -10.15 11.65
C GLU A 60 -12.22 -11.42 10.78
N LEU A 61 -11.74 -11.30 9.55
CA LEU A 61 -11.47 -12.42 8.64
C LEU A 61 -10.15 -13.13 8.91
N GLY A 62 -9.35 -12.67 9.88
CA GLY A 62 -8.06 -13.27 10.23
C GLY A 62 -6.96 -13.01 9.21
N PHE A 63 -7.05 -11.93 8.41
CA PHE A 63 -5.96 -11.54 7.52
C PHE A 63 -4.75 -11.05 8.32
N ASP A 64 -3.59 -11.60 8.01
CA ASP A 64 -2.31 -11.19 8.58
C ASP A 64 -1.46 -10.39 7.60
N TRP A 65 -0.59 -9.55 8.16
CA TRP A 65 0.32 -8.72 7.41
C TRP A 65 1.46 -9.55 6.80
N ALA A 66 1.48 -9.63 5.47
CA ALA A 66 2.54 -10.30 4.73
C ALA A 66 3.74 -9.38 4.49
N SER A 67 4.45 -8.98 5.55
CA SER A 67 5.59 -8.04 5.48
C SER A 67 6.63 -8.40 4.42
N ARG A 68 6.94 -9.69 4.28
CA ARG A 68 7.89 -10.20 3.28
C ARG A 68 7.41 -10.00 1.84
N LEU A 69 6.11 -10.13 1.59
CA LEU A 69 5.55 -9.86 0.26
C LEU A 69 5.69 -8.38 -0.09
N VAL A 70 5.37 -7.50 0.86
CA VAL A 70 5.50 -6.04 0.67
C VAL A 70 6.96 -5.64 0.47
N HIS A 71 7.89 -6.22 1.24
CA HIS A 71 9.32 -6.04 1.02
C HIS A 71 9.70 -6.42 -0.42
N TYR A 72 9.22 -7.55 -0.93
CA TYR A 72 9.50 -7.95 -2.31
C TYR A 72 8.88 -7.02 -3.34
N MET A 73 7.64 -6.56 -3.13
CA MET A 73 7.04 -5.59 -4.05
C MET A 73 7.88 -4.31 -4.15
N LEU A 74 8.40 -3.82 -3.02
CA LEU A 74 9.22 -2.60 -2.99
C LEU A 74 10.65 -2.83 -3.51
N GLY A 75 11.31 -3.91 -3.11
CA GLY A 75 12.69 -4.22 -3.49
C GLY A 75 12.85 -4.69 -4.94
N PHE A 76 11.83 -5.32 -5.51
CA PHE A 76 11.83 -5.81 -6.90
C PHE A 76 11.00 -4.93 -7.83
N GLN A 77 10.84 -3.65 -7.49
CA GLN A 77 10.10 -2.69 -8.29
C GLN A 77 10.77 -2.47 -9.66
N LEU A 78 9.94 -2.39 -10.70
CA LEU A 78 10.33 -2.07 -12.06
C LEU A 78 10.25 -0.56 -12.31
N ASP A 79 11.21 -0.05 -13.09
CA ASP A 79 11.27 1.33 -13.53
C ASP A 79 10.21 1.57 -14.63
N ILE A 80 9.04 2.02 -14.21
CA ILE A 80 7.90 2.30 -15.08
C ILE A 80 7.58 3.79 -15.12
N LYS A 81 7.17 4.27 -16.30
CA LYS A 81 6.76 5.67 -16.50
C LYS A 81 5.28 5.93 -16.19
N LYS A 82 4.51 4.87 -15.94
CA LYS A 82 3.07 4.98 -15.65
C LYS A 82 2.87 5.50 -14.24
N LYS A 83 2.19 6.63 -14.12
CA LYS A 83 1.83 7.18 -12.81
C LYS A 83 0.80 6.28 -12.13
N TYR A 84 0.85 6.23 -10.80
CA TYR A 84 -0.08 5.47 -9.94
C TYR A 84 -0.12 3.96 -10.14
N GLU A 85 0.80 3.43 -10.93
CA GLU A 85 1.07 2.01 -10.99
C GLU A 85 2.41 1.74 -10.31
N LEU A 86 2.47 0.62 -9.60
CA LEU A 86 3.70 0.02 -9.08
C LEU A 86 3.79 -1.37 -9.69
N TRP A 87 4.90 -1.66 -10.35
CA TRP A 87 5.15 -2.96 -10.96
C TRP A 87 6.31 -3.61 -10.23
N SER A 88 6.18 -4.89 -9.90
CA SER A 88 7.19 -5.64 -9.15
C SER A 88 7.35 -7.03 -9.74
N LEU A 89 8.56 -7.58 -9.68
CA LEU A 89 8.79 -8.97 -10.10
C LEU A 89 8.48 -9.94 -8.96
N VAL A 90 7.69 -10.97 -9.27
CA VAL A 90 7.52 -12.16 -8.44
C VAL A 90 7.98 -13.35 -9.25
N GLY A 91 9.21 -13.82 -8.98
CA GLY A 91 9.88 -14.76 -9.87
C GLY A 91 10.13 -14.13 -11.25
N PRO A 92 9.79 -14.81 -12.36
CA PRO A 92 9.94 -14.25 -13.71
C PRO A 92 8.73 -13.40 -14.14
N GLU A 93 7.65 -13.36 -13.38
CA GLU A 93 6.40 -12.71 -13.77
C GLU A 93 6.27 -11.32 -13.14
N PRO A 94 5.88 -10.29 -13.93
CA PRO A 94 5.56 -8.98 -13.39
C PRO A 94 4.18 -9.02 -12.72
N VAL A 95 4.10 -8.52 -11.49
CA VAL A 95 2.86 -8.20 -10.81
C VAL A 95 2.63 -6.70 -10.94
N ARG A 96 1.40 -6.33 -11.32
CA ARG A 96 0.95 -4.94 -11.40
C ARG A 96 0.08 -4.62 -10.18
N PHE A 97 0.42 -3.53 -9.52
CA PHE A 97 -0.38 -2.90 -8.49
C PHE A 97 -0.80 -1.52 -8.99
N SER A 98 -2.10 -1.23 -8.98
CA SER A 98 -2.66 0.07 -9.39
C SER A 98 -3.33 0.74 -8.20
N LEU A 99 -3.00 2.00 -7.91
CA LEU A 99 -3.66 2.75 -6.84
C LEU A 99 -5.16 2.87 -7.07
N LEU A 100 -5.60 2.98 -8.32
CA LEU A 100 -7.03 3.02 -8.65
C LEU A 100 -7.71 1.68 -8.34
N GLU A 101 -7.06 0.56 -8.67
CA GLU A 101 -7.60 -0.77 -8.33
C GLU A 101 -7.59 -0.99 -6.82
N PHE A 102 -6.55 -0.50 -6.14
CA PHE A 102 -6.45 -0.56 -4.69
C PHE A 102 -7.54 0.27 -3.99
N GLU A 103 -7.79 1.51 -4.43
CA GLU A 103 -8.90 2.33 -3.94
C GLU A 103 -10.23 1.62 -4.18
N ASN A 104 -10.47 1.11 -5.38
CA ASN A 104 -11.72 0.41 -5.70
C ASN A 104 -11.93 -0.84 -4.84
N LEU A 105 -10.86 -1.59 -4.53
CA LEU A 105 -10.94 -2.82 -3.73
C LEU A 105 -11.04 -2.55 -2.23
N THR A 106 -10.37 -1.51 -1.74
CA THR A 106 -10.27 -1.23 -0.29
C THR A 106 -11.24 -0.15 0.19
N GLY A 107 -11.73 0.71 -0.71
CA GLY A 107 -12.50 1.91 -0.39
C GLY A 107 -11.68 3.02 0.29
N LEU A 108 -10.36 2.84 0.44
CA LEU A 108 -9.48 3.83 1.04
C LEU A 108 -9.26 5.00 0.10
N ASN A 109 -9.27 6.21 0.66
CA ASN A 109 -8.95 7.39 -0.12
C ASN A 109 -7.47 7.35 -0.56
N CYS A 110 -7.24 7.25 -1.87
CA CYS A 110 -5.92 7.26 -2.48
C CYS A 110 -5.64 8.56 -3.24
N GLU A 111 -6.53 9.56 -3.13
CA GLU A 111 -6.31 10.88 -3.67
C GLU A 111 -5.07 11.53 -3.02
N TYR A 112 -4.35 12.30 -3.82
CA TYR A 112 -3.23 13.07 -3.32
C TYR A 112 -3.74 14.17 -2.38
N ILE A 113 -3.30 14.14 -1.12
CA ILE A 113 -3.53 15.22 -0.16
C ILE A 113 -2.28 16.09 -0.15
N GLU A 114 -2.42 17.36 -0.55
CA GLU A 114 -1.34 18.34 -0.41
C GLU A 114 -1.00 18.54 1.07
N ASP A 115 0.23 18.19 1.47
CA ASP A 115 0.76 18.54 2.78
C ASP A 115 1.10 20.04 2.79
N LEU A 116 0.13 20.84 3.21
CA LEU A 116 0.22 22.30 3.24
C LEU A 116 1.18 22.82 4.32
N GLU A 117 1.49 22.02 5.34
CA GLU A 117 2.32 22.45 6.47
C GLU A 117 3.80 22.06 6.31
N ARG A 118 4.09 20.91 5.72
CA ARG A 118 5.46 20.43 5.48
C ARG A 118 5.55 19.66 4.16
N PRO A 119 5.74 20.34 3.01
CA PRO A 119 5.92 19.65 1.74
C PRO A 119 7.24 18.87 1.77
N HIS A 120 7.17 17.57 2.07
CA HIS A 120 8.30 16.64 2.00
C HIS A 120 8.78 16.43 0.55
N TYR A 121 7.98 16.86 -0.42
CA TYR A 121 8.24 16.76 -1.85
C TYR A 121 7.67 17.99 -2.57
N VAL A 122 8.38 18.53 -3.56
CA VAL A 122 7.86 19.61 -4.40
C VAL A 122 6.80 19.03 -5.33
N VAL A 123 5.55 19.33 -5.04
CA VAL A 123 4.40 18.92 -5.85
C VAL A 123 4.50 19.61 -7.21
N THR A 124 4.94 18.88 -8.23
CA THR A 124 4.91 19.38 -9.61
C THR A 124 3.48 19.35 -10.12
N LYS A 125 3.17 20.18 -11.14
CA LYS A 125 1.84 20.17 -11.77
C LYS A 125 1.43 18.78 -12.29
N GLU A 126 2.39 17.91 -12.54
CA GLU A 126 2.21 16.52 -12.97
C GLU A 126 1.78 15.58 -11.84
N LEU A 127 2.00 15.94 -10.58
CA LEU A 127 1.57 15.20 -9.38
C LEU A 127 0.15 15.59 -8.98
N THR A 128 -0.28 16.82 -9.26
CA THR A 128 -1.65 17.34 -9.04
C THR A 128 -2.59 17.15 -10.23
N SER A 129 -2.10 16.73 -11.40
CA SER A 129 -2.88 16.67 -12.63
C SER A 129 -3.74 15.40 -12.76
N PHE A 130 -4.47 15.04 -11.72
CA PHE A 130 -5.38 13.90 -11.72
C PHE A 130 -6.80 14.37 -11.46
#